data_AF-A0A0B7NMM3-F1
#
_entry.id   AF-A0A0B7NMM3-F1
#
_cell.length_a   1.000
_cell.length_b   1.000
_cell.length_c   1.000
_cell.angle_alpha   90.00
_cell.angle_beta   90.00
_cell.angle_gamma   90.00
#
_symmetry.space_group_name_H-M   'P 1'
#
loop_
_entity.id
_entity.type
_entity.pdbx_description
1 polymer ?
#
loop_
_entity_poly.entity_id
_entity_poly.type
_entity_poly.pdbx_seq_one_letter_code
_entity_poly.pdbx_strand_id
1 'polypeptide(L)'
;MDAPWSSKETLGIKDRLARLSKEIVDFDEYIKPTKTEKLNRDTLLYSINRLLESLWPNNYMITAFGSSVTGLQFPASDIDINIDFDEMPKSNKIDVLKLIRKKAISQRLFTFNNTRLAANAKVPVLMGTDDNGVSIDITVRNQCFSSDRTVAWLKEYPALKQLYMVLKQSISNYRVSSLPVFEPLSAKTAGLASYSLICMIVNYLQLEVNDKVKPTDPSYYGTLLIGFFDFYSQFPSTTKAISLTGGGAYLSKGECPIPLETKTGKLTIVDPDVEGVNVARSTLRFETVQLVFGKALDSLRKRIASSSKNESILSSIVKVEHHHYRDQRREGTRFKLLQTWIDTGAPTVKNNELQRRRRGIVHRAGEDRPTFADSKRSDRRLNPYNRSESQSSTSHRNKSPYNNKPCEQDLYTREYQRHKRNNNTHLAEHYREKAEKSQQRQRRYYRD
;
A
#
# COMPACT_ATOMS: atom_id res chain seq x y z
N MET A 1 -4.30 -23.02 -16.45
CA MET A 1 -4.71 -22.85 -15.05
C MET A 1 -5.36 -21.49 -14.92
N ASP A 2 -6.47 -21.41 -14.20
CA ASP A 2 -7.28 -20.22 -13.98
C ASP A 2 -6.75 -19.32 -12.84
N ALA A 3 -5.80 -19.82 -12.04
CA ALA A 3 -5.16 -19.09 -10.94
C ALA A 3 -3.62 -19.11 -11.05
N PRO A 4 -2.94 -17.96 -11.23
CA PRO A 4 -1.48 -17.92 -11.37
C PRO A 4 -0.72 -18.24 -10.08
N TRP A 5 -1.35 -18.06 -8.90
CA TRP A 5 -0.75 -18.41 -7.61
C TRP A 5 -0.80 -19.91 -7.29
N SER A 6 -1.72 -20.67 -7.91
CA SER A 6 -2.00 -22.05 -7.48
C SER A 6 -1.06 -23.05 -8.13
N SER A 7 -0.41 -23.88 -7.31
CA SER A 7 0.46 -24.96 -7.76
C SER A 7 -0.27 -26.26 -8.09
N LYS A 8 0.35 -27.16 -8.87
CA LYS A 8 -0.19 -28.52 -9.08
C LYS A 8 -0.40 -29.27 -7.76
N GLU A 9 0.47 -29.02 -6.78
CA GLU A 9 0.38 -29.58 -5.42
C GLU A 9 -0.85 -29.01 -4.70
N THR A 10 -0.99 -27.69 -4.68
CA THR A 10 -2.13 -26.97 -4.08
C THR A 10 -3.45 -27.46 -4.66
N LEU A 11 -3.57 -27.48 -5.98
CA LEU A 11 -4.79 -27.92 -6.67
C LEU A 11 -5.07 -29.43 -6.53
N GLY A 12 -4.06 -30.20 -6.11
CA GLY A 12 -4.16 -31.63 -5.81
C GLY A 12 -4.78 -31.94 -4.44
N ILE A 13 -4.88 -30.96 -3.54
CA ILE A 13 -5.48 -31.13 -2.21
C ILE A 13 -6.96 -31.51 -2.35
N LYS A 14 -7.34 -32.67 -1.82
CA LYS A 14 -8.71 -33.22 -1.96
C LYS A 14 -9.73 -32.43 -1.14
N ASP A 15 -9.39 -32.11 0.12
CA ASP A 15 -10.26 -31.28 0.95
C ASP A 15 -10.27 -29.84 0.41
N ARG A 16 -11.47 -29.37 0.04
CA ARG A 16 -11.62 -28.10 -0.66
C ARG A 16 -11.37 -26.92 0.26
N LEU A 17 -11.67 -27.03 1.55
CA LEU A 17 -11.45 -25.94 2.49
C LEU A 17 -9.97 -25.80 2.86
N ALA A 18 -9.25 -26.92 2.95
CA ALA A 18 -7.80 -26.97 3.06
C ALA A 18 -7.13 -26.44 1.79
N ARG A 19 -7.65 -26.79 0.60
CA ARG A 19 -7.19 -26.23 -0.67
C ARG A 19 -7.33 -24.70 -0.68
N LEU A 20 -8.49 -24.17 -0.30
CA LEU A 20 -8.69 -22.72 -0.19
C LEU A 20 -7.69 -22.08 0.77
N SER A 21 -7.44 -22.71 1.92
CA SER A 21 -6.47 -22.22 2.91
C SER A 21 -5.05 -22.17 2.34
N LYS A 22 -4.64 -23.20 1.60
CA LYS A 22 -3.34 -23.22 0.93
C LYS A 22 -3.26 -22.17 -0.18
N GLU A 23 -4.33 -21.99 -0.97
CA GLU A 23 -4.38 -20.96 -2.01
C GLU A 23 -4.27 -19.54 -1.44
N ILE A 24 -4.83 -19.27 -0.25
CA ILE A 24 -4.68 -17.98 0.45
C ILE A 24 -3.20 -17.71 0.77
N VAL A 25 -2.48 -18.72 1.25
CA VAL A 25 -1.03 -18.62 1.52
C VAL A 25 -0.23 -18.45 0.23
N ASP A 26 -0.55 -19.22 -0.80
CA ASP A 26 0.10 -19.12 -2.11
C ASP A 26 -0.12 -17.75 -2.76
N PHE A 27 -1.30 -17.17 -2.58
CA PHE A 27 -1.63 -15.85 -3.07
C PHE A 27 -0.78 -14.76 -2.41
N ASP A 28 -0.54 -14.82 -1.09
CA ASP A 28 0.34 -13.89 -0.38
C ASP A 28 1.79 -13.94 -0.91
N GLU A 29 2.31 -15.13 -1.20
CA GLU A 29 3.65 -15.25 -1.79
C GLU A 29 3.68 -14.77 -3.24
N TYR A 30 2.62 -15.04 -4.02
CA TYR A 30 2.51 -14.60 -5.42
C TYR A 30 2.50 -13.07 -5.58
N ILE A 31 1.82 -12.34 -4.69
CA ILE A 31 1.71 -10.88 -4.76
C ILE A 31 2.86 -10.14 -4.09
N LYS A 32 3.79 -10.86 -3.46
CA LYS A 32 4.95 -10.27 -2.80
C LYS A 32 5.76 -9.41 -3.78
N PRO A 33 6.24 -8.23 -3.35
CA PRO A 33 7.06 -7.39 -4.22
C PRO A 33 8.32 -8.12 -4.70
N THR A 34 8.56 -8.08 -6.01
CA THR A 34 9.76 -8.59 -6.66
C THR A 34 10.98 -7.73 -6.32
N LYS A 35 12.20 -8.23 -6.57
CA LYS A 35 13.44 -7.49 -6.33
C LYS A 35 13.47 -6.16 -7.10
N THR A 36 13.09 -6.18 -8.38
CA THR A 36 13.06 -4.99 -9.24
C THR A 36 12.04 -3.96 -8.77
N GLU A 37 10.87 -4.39 -8.30
CA GLU A 37 9.90 -3.44 -7.76
C GLU A 37 10.36 -2.80 -6.45
N LYS A 38 11.02 -3.56 -5.58
CA LYS A 38 11.66 -3.00 -4.38
C LYS A 38 12.73 -1.98 -4.78
N LEU A 39 13.58 -2.34 -5.75
CA LEU A 39 14.62 -1.47 -6.28
C LEU A 39 14.06 -0.16 -6.88
N ASN A 40 12.97 -0.24 -7.65
CA ASN A 40 12.33 0.94 -8.24
C ASN A 40 11.77 1.87 -7.15
N ARG A 41 11.16 1.30 -6.09
CA ARG A 41 10.69 2.07 -4.93
C ARG A 41 11.83 2.74 -4.18
N ASP A 42 12.89 2.01 -3.90
CA ASP A 42 14.09 2.55 -3.25
C ASP A 42 14.71 3.68 -4.07
N THR A 43 14.76 3.52 -5.39
CA THR A 43 15.30 4.53 -6.32
C THR A 43 14.47 5.81 -6.28
N LEU A 44 13.14 5.69 -6.23
CA LEU A 44 12.25 6.84 -6.10
C LEU A 44 12.42 7.54 -4.75
N LEU A 45 12.45 6.78 -3.65
CA LEU A 45 12.69 7.33 -2.31
C LEU A 45 14.04 8.04 -2.20
N TYR A 46 15.10 7.44 -2.76
CA TYR A 46 16.41 8.06 -2.84
C TYR A 46 16.36 9.39 -3.62
N SER A 47 15.66 9.42 -4.75
CA SER A 47 15.52 10.63 -5.57
C SER A 47 14.75 11.74 -4.85
N ILE A 48 13.68 11.39 -4.13
CA ILE A 48 12.94 12.33 -3.29
C ILE A 48 13.81 12.85 -2.14
N ASN A 49 14.57 11.98 -1.49
CA ASN A 49 15.51 12.38 -0.45
C ASN A 49 16.56 13.36 -0.99
N ARG A 50 17.13 13.13 -2.18
CA ARG A 50 18.06 14.08 -2.83
C ARG A 50 17.40 15.42 -3.17
N LEU A 51 16.14 15.40 -3.61
CA LEU A 51 15.37 16.62 -3.88
C LEU A 51 15.18 17.42 -2.59
N LEU A 52 14.75 16.79 -1.51
CA LEU A 52 14.52 17.45 -0.23
C LEU A 52 15.82 17.99 0.37
N GLU A 53 16.92 17.23 0.31
CA GLU A 53 18.24 17.70 0.70
C GLU A 53 18.68 18.93 -0.08
N SER A 54 18.38 19.01 -1.39
CA SER A 54 18.72 20.18 -2.20
C SER A 54 17.89 21.43 -1.87
N LEU A 55 16.70 21.24 -1.29
CA LEU A 55 15.80 22.33 -0.93
C LEU A 55 16.01 22.81 0.51
N TRP A 56 16.20 21.87 1.43
CA TRP A 56 16.22 22.11 2.87
C TRP A 56 17.27 21.23 3.56
N PRO A 57 18.57 21.48 3.37
CA PRO A 57 19.63 20.68 3.98
C PRO A 57 19.45 20.55 5.50
N ASN A 58 19.52 19.32 6.03
CA ASN A 58 19.42 19.01 7.46
C ASN A 58 18.16 19.49 8.22
N ASN A 59 17.11 19.97 7.54
CA ASN A 59 15.89 20.49 8.18
C ASN A 59 14.66 19.60 7.96
N TYR A 60 14.84 18.37 7.47
CA TYR A 60 13.72 17.49 7.14
C TYR A 60 13.96 16.06 7.59
N MET A 61 12.87 15.35 7.87
CA MET A 61 12.84 13.93 8.15
C MET A 61 11.76 13.28 7.28
N ILE A 62 12.10 12.17 6.63
CA ILE A 62 11.15 11.37 5.86
C ILE A 62 10.75 10.16 6.71
N THR A 63 9.45 10.01 6.92
CA THR A 63 8.87 8.87 7.61
C THR A 63 7.91 8.16 6.66
N ALA A 64 8.21 6.91 6.29
CA ALA A 64 7.27 6.09 5.55
C ALA A 64 6.10 5.66 6.44
N PHE A 65 4.92 5.49 5.86
CA PHE A 65 3.76 4.96 6.56
C PHE A 65 2.95 4.01 5.66
N GLY A 66 1.80 3.55 6.13
CA GLY A 66 0.85 2.76 5.36
C GLY A 66 1.40 1.38 4.97
N SER A 67 1.19 0.99 3.72
CA SER A 67 1.55 -0.35 3.25
C SER A 67 3.07 -0.59 3.21
N SER A 68 3.86 0.49 3.12
CA SER A 68 5.32 0.42 3.02
C SER A 68 6.00 0.00 4.32
N VAL A 69 5.39 0.30 5.48
CA VAL A 69 5.94 -0.08 6.80
C VAL A 69 5.25 -1.28 7.42
N THR A 70 3.99 -1.52 7.09
CA THR A 70 3.20 -2.64 7.63
C THR A 70 3.52 -3.97 6.94
N GLY A 71 4.16 -3.95 5.77
CA GLY A 71 4.38 -5.14 4.95
C GLY A 71 3.11 -5.64 4.24
N LEU A 72 2.02 -4.88 4.27
CA LEU A 72 0.74 -5.16 3.59
C LEU A 72 0.70 -4.53 2.18
N GLN A 73 1.84 -4.61 1.48
CA GLN A 73 2.06 -3.98 0.19
C GLN A 73 1.67 -4.90 -0.95
N PHE A 74 0.88 -4.39 -1.89
CA PHE A 74 0.60 -5.04 -3.16
C PHE A 74 1.62 -4.59 -4.23
N PRO A 75 1.78 -5.35 -5.31
CA PRO A 75 2.69 -5.00 -6.39
C PRO A 75 2.56 -3.57 -6.92
N ALA A 76 1.34 -3.08 -7.07
CA ALA A 76 1.03 -1.75 -7.57
C ALA A 76 0.71 -0.74 -6.45
N SER A 77 1.03 -1.06 -5.19
CA SER A 77 0.82 -0.12 -4.08
C SER A 77 1.77 1.07 -4.18
N ASP A 78 1.17 2.23 -3.93
CA ASP A 78 1.83 3.51 -3.80
C ASP A 78 2.78 3.49 -2.58
N ILE A 79 3.80 4.34 -2.62
CA ILE A 79 4.65 4.62 -1.45
C ILE A 79 4.01 5.78 -0.69
N ASP A 80 3.76 5.61 0.61
CA ASP A 80 3.20 6.66 1.44
C ASP A 80 4.32 7.24 2.34
N ILE A 81 4.60 8.54 2.22
CA ILE A 81 5.58 9.23 3.07
C ILE A 81 5.03 10.50 3.69
N ASN A 82 5.43 10.74 4.93
CA ASN A 82 5.28 12.01 5.61
C ASN A 82 6.64 12.70 5.69
N ILE A 83 6.64 14.01 5.46
CA ILE A 83 7.82 14.85 5.67
C ILE A 83 7.57 15.71 6.90
N ASP A 84 8.43 15.55 7.89
CA ASP A 84 8.53 16.43 9.04
C ASP A 84 9.69 17.40 8.85
N PHE A 85 9.58 18.56 9.50
CA PHE A 85 10.58 19.62 9.46
C PHE A 85 10.79 20.13 10.87
N ASP A 86 12.04 20.38 11.26
CA ASP A 86 12.35 21.02 12.54
C ASP A 86 11.78 22.44 12.52
N GLU A 87 12.11 23.21 11.47
CA GLU A 87 11.52 24.50 11.18
C GLU A 87 10.73 24.49 9.86
N MET A 88 9.49 24.97 9.85
CA MET A 88 8.69 24.98 8.63
C MET A 88 9.30 25.92 7.57
N PRO A 89 9.62 25.42 6.38
CA PRO A 89 10.25 26.25 5.35
C PRO A 89 9.30 27.22 4.64
N LYS A 90 7.98 27.04 4.83
CA LYS A 90 6.92 27.91 4.30
C LYS A 90 5.82 28.05 5.36
N SER A 91 5.04 29.12 5.26
CA SER A 91 3.96 29.45 6.20
C SER A 91 2.88 28.37 6.30
N ASN A 92 2.71 27.52 5.29
CA ASN A 92 1.75 26.44 5.32
C ASN A 92 2.23 25.19 4.55
N LYS A 93 1.63 24.05 4.90
CA LYS A 93 1.92 22.72 4.33
C LYS A 93 1.69 22.66 2.82
N ILE A 94 0.69 23.36 2.31
CA ILE A 94 0.29 23.33 0.90
C ILE A 94 1.40 23.97 0.03
N ASP A 95 1.98 25.07 0.49
CA ASP A 95 3.04 25.75 -0.26
C ASP A 95 4.37 24.97 -0.26
N VAL A 96 4.65 24.22 0.82
CA VAL A 96 5.73 23.22 0.82
C VAL A 96 5.47 22.16 -0.26
N LEU A 97 4.27 21.57 -0.30
CA LEU A 97 3.90 20.57 -1.30
C LEU A 97 3.92 21.12 -2.74
N LYS A 98 3.49 22.37 -2.95
CA LYS A 98 3.60 23.05 -4.26
C LYS A 98 5.06 23.20 -4.70
N LEU A 99 5.97 23.55 -3.78
CA LEU A 99 7.38 23.68 -4.10
C LEU A 99 8.01 22.32 -4.44
N ILE A 100 7.72 21.28 -3.63
CA ILE A 100 8.15 19.90 -3.92
C ILE A 100 7.66 19.48 -5.30
N ARG A 101 6.36 19.68 -5.59
CA ARG A 101 5.77 19.38 -6.91
C ARG A 101 6.52 20.08 -8.04
N LYS A 102 6.73 21.41 -7.92
CA LYS A 102 7.42 22.20 -8.95
C LYS A 102 8.82 21.65 -9.22
N LYS A 103 9.58 21.35 -8.17
CA LYS A 103 10.94 20.85 -8.29
C LYS A 103 11.00 19.42 -8.82
N ALA A 104 10.13 18.54 -8.35
CA ALA A 104 10.07 17.15 -8.79
C ALA A 104 9.75 17.06 -10.29
N ILE A 105 8.84 17.89 -10.80
CA ILE A 105 8.56 17.98 -12.23
C ILE A 105 9.76 18.57 -12.99
N SER A 106 10.37 19.65 -12.50
CA SER A 106 11.52 20.28 -13.17
C SER A 106 12.74 19.36 -13.29
N GLN A 107 12.93 18.47 -12.30
CA GLN A 107 13.99 17.48 -12.27
C GLN A 107 13.60 16.15 -12.94
N ARG A 108 12.42 16.09 -13.59
CA ARG A 108 11.89 14.87 -14.25
C ARG A 108 11.83 13.65 -13.31
N LEU A 109 11.56 13.89 -12.02
CA LEU A 109 11.26 12.83 -11.05
C LEU A 109 9.84 12.33 -11.22
N PHE A 110 8.90 13.25 -11.49
CA PHE A 110 7.52 12.93 -11.77
C PHE A 110 7.10 13.40 -13.16
N THR A 111 6.25 12.63 -13.81
CA THR A 111 5.58 13.07 -15.03
C THR A 111 4.55 14.15 -14.71
N PHE A 112 4.53 15.25 -15.47
CA PHE A 112 3.58 16.36 -15.27
C PHE A 112 2.11 15.90 -15.24
N ASN A 113 1.72 15.04 -16.19
CA ASN A 113 0.35 14.54 -16.32
C ASN A 113 -0.10 13.62 -15.17
N ASN A 114 0.85 13.00 -14.47
CA ASN A 114 0.60 12.06 -13.39
C ASN A 114 0.91 12.65 -12.00
N THR A 115 1.07 13.97 -11.90
CA THR A 115 1.32 14.65 -10.62
C THR A 115 0.13 15.50 -10.22
N ARG A 116 -0.44 15.25 -9.04
CA ARG A 116 -1.61 15.94 -8.52
C ARG A 116 -1.44 16.34 -7.06
N LEU A 117 -1.81 17.59 -6.73
CA LEU A 117 -1.93 18.05 -5.35
C LEU A 117 -3.42 18.09 -4.95
N ALA A 118 -3.80 17.33 -3.93
CA ALA A 118 -5.12 17.40 -3.30
C ALA A 118 -5.09 18.36 -2.11
N ALA A 119 -5.02 19.67 -2.41
CA ALA A 119 -4.86 20.72 -1.39
C ALA A 119 -6.04 20.86 -0.42
N ASN A 120 -7.26 20.57 -0.89
CA ASN A 120 -8.50 20.81 -0.12
C ASN A 120 -8.98 19.58 0.67
N ALA A 121 -8.19 18.50 0.71
CA ALA A 121 -8.49 17.36 1.56
C ALA A 121 -8.21 17.70 3.04
N LYS A 122 -8.83 16.96 3.98
CA LYS A 122 -8.55 17.12 5.43
C LYS A 122 -7.05 17.03 5.73
N VAL A 123 -6.35 16.15 5.00
CA VAL A 123 -4.89 16.08 4.97
C VAL A 123 -4.46 16.35 3.53
N PRO A 124 -3.83 17.51 3.25
CA PRO A 124 -3.28 17.80 1.94
C PRO A 124 -2.22 16.77 1.53
N VAL A 125 -2.33 16.23 0.32
CA VAL A 125 -1.42 15.20 -0.20
C VAL A 125 -0.99 15.51 -1.63
N LEU A 126 0.31 15.36 -1.90
CA LEU A 126 0.89 15.38 -3.24
C LEU A 126 1.04 13.94 -3.72
N MET A 127 0.28 13.58 -4.75
CA MET A 127 0.38 12.31 -5.47
C MET A 127 1.29 12.51 -6.69
N GLY A 128 2.29 11.66 -6.87
CA GLY A 128 3.19 11.67 -8.03
C GLY A 128 3.49 10.26 -8.53
N THR A 129 3.92 10.14 -9.77
CA THR A 129 4.36 8.87 -10.36
C THR A 129 5.64 9.10 -11.16
N ASP A 130 6.62 8.22 -10.96
CA ASP A 130 7.88 8.22 -11.72
C ASP A 130 7.75 7.49 -13.07
N ASP A 131 8.79 7.56 -13.90
CA ASP A 131 8.77 6.88 -15.21
C ASP A 131 8.83 5.35 -15.12
N ASN A 132 9.20 4.78 -13.97
CA ASN A 132 9.11 3.35 -13.71
C ASN A 132 7.68 2.92 -13.30
N GLY A 133 6.73 3.86 -13.26
CA GLY A 133 5.35 3.62 -12.90
C GLY A 133 5.12 3.45 -11.40
N VAL A 134 6.09 3.81 -10.56
CA VAL A 134 5.97 3.81 -9.09
C VAL A 134 5.28 5.09 -8.66
N SER A 135 4.16 4.94 -7.97
CA SER A 135 3.41 6.05 -7.38
C SER A 135 3.89 6.35 -5.97
N ILE A 136 3.80 7.61 -5.57
CA ILE A 136 4.11 8.08 -4.23
C ILE A 136 3.12 9.17 -3.78
N ASP A 137 2.67 9.05 -2.54
CA ASP A 137 1.82 10.00 -1.84
C ASP A 137 2.64 10.68 -0.74
N ILE A 138 2.76 12.01 -0.82
CA ILE A 138 3.58 12.83 0.06
C ILE A 138 2.69 13.75 0.89
N THR A 139 2.77 13.63 2.21
CA THR A 139 2.17 14.54 3.19
C THR A 139 3.23 15.32 3.96
N VAL A 140 2.83 16.39 4.65
CA VAL A 140 3.72 17.19 5.50
C VAL A 140 3.13 17.31 6.91
N ARG A 141 3.93 16.99 7.94
CA ARG A 141 3.53 17.02 9.35
C ARG A 141 2.19 16.35 9.60
N ASN A 142 2.04 15.12 9.14
CA ASN A 142 0.86 14.30 9.32
C ASN A 142 1.20 13.08 10.17
N GLN A 143 0.61 12.98 11.36
CA GLN A 143 0.76 11.82 12.23
C GLN A 143 -0.11 10.67 11.71
N CYS A 144 0.46 9.47 11.62
CA CYS A 144 -0.18 8.28 11.04
C CYS A 144 -0.15 7.08 11.99
N PHE A 145 -0.88 7.18 13.10
CA PHE A 145 -0.95 6.12 14.14
C PHE A 145 -1.43 4.76 13.63
N SER A 146 -2.27 4.75 12.59
CA SER A 146 -2.82 3.53 12.00
C SER A 146 -1.76 2.54 11.51
N SER A 147 -0.58 3.03 11.11
CA SER A 147 0.50 2.17 10.62
C SER A 147 1.16 1.41 11.77
N ASP A 148 1.49 2.12 12.86
CA ASP A 148 2.09 1.52 14.06
C ASP A 148 1.13 0.53 14.71
N ARG A 149 -0.16 0.89 14.79
CA ARG A 149 -1.22 0.02 15.26
C ARG A 149 -1.35 -1.25 14.41
N THR A 150 -1.31 -1.10 13.09
CA THR A 150 -1.35 -2.25 12.17
C THR A 150 -0.14 -3.16 12.37
N VAL A 151 1.06 -2.61 12.54
CA VAL A 151 2.27 -3.40 12.83
C VAL A 151 2.13 -4.18 14.14
N ALA A 152 1.56 -3.58 15.18
CA ALA A 152 1.28 -4.25 16.43
C ALA A 152 0.28 -5.41 16.25
N TRP A 153 -0.85 -5.16 15.58
CA TRP A 153 -1.85 -6.19 15.33
C TRP A 153 -1.36 -7.31 14.41
N LEU A 154 -0.45 -7.05 13.48
CA LEU A 154 0.16 -8.12 12.67
C LEU A 154 1.00 -9.09 13.52
N LYS A 155 1.55 -8.64 14.65
CA LYS A 155 2.23 -9.51 15.62
C LYS A 155 1.25 -10.24 16.51
N GLU A 156 0.19 -9.56 16.95
CA GLU A 156 -0.83 -10.10 17.86
C GLU A 156 -1.75 -11.12 17.17
N TYR A 157 -2.08 -10.88 15.90
CA TYR A 157 -2.99 -11.69 15.10
C TYR A 157 -2.29 -12.22 13.84
N PRO A 158 -1.61 -13.38 13.91
CA PRO A 158 -0.85 -13.92 12.79
C PRO A 158 -1.66 -14.14 11.50
N ALA A 159 -2.98 -14.35 11.62
CA ALA A 159 -3.87 -14.52 10.47
C ALA A 159 -4.19 -13.23 9.71
N LEU A 160 -3.95 -12.06 10.33
CA LEU A 160 -4.35 -10.76 9.81
C LEU A 160 -3.77 -10.48 8.43
N LYS A 161 -2.49 -10.80 8.20
CA LYS A 161 -1.84 -10.54 6.91
C LYS A 161 -2.55 -11.28 5.79
N GLN A 162 -2.65 -12.61 5.89
CA GLN A 162 -3.20 -13.44 4.83
C GLN A 162 -4.67 -13.11 4.54
N LEU A 163 -5.46 -12.87 5.60
CA LEU A 163 -6.85 -12.43 5.45
C LEU A 163 -6.93 -11.07 4.78
N TYR A 164 -6.15 -10.08 5.23
CA TYR A 164 -6.17 -8.74 4.66
C TYR A 164 -5.81 -8.76 3.18
N MET A 165 -4.75 -9.48 2.79
CA MET A 165 -4.32 -9.53 1.39
C MET A 165 -5.41 -10.12 0.50
N VAL A 166 -6.02 -11.24 0.90
CA VAL A 166 -7.08 -11.85 0.10
C VAL A 166 -8.35 -11.01 0.09
N LEU A 167 -8.80 -10.50 1.24
CA LEU A 167 -10.01 -9.69 1.35
C LEU A 167 -9.89 -8.39 0.56
N LYS A 168 -8.82 -7.63 0.78
CA LYS A 168 -8.58 -6.39 0.03
C LYS A 168 -8.64 -6.66 -1.47
N GLN A 169 -8.03 -7.76 -1.89
CA GLN A 169 -8.00 -8.14 -3.27
C GLN A 169 -9.40 -8.49 -3.81
N SER A 170 -10.05 -9.46 -3.19
CA SER A 170 -11.36 -9.96 -3.64
C SER A 170 -12.41 -8.88 -3.64
N ILE A 171 -12.46 -8.03 -2.62
CA ILE A 171 -13.49 -6.98 -2.53
C ILE A 171 -13.23 -5.90 -3.61
N SER A 172 -11.96 -5.61 -3.93
CA SER A 172 -11.58 -4.67 -4.99
C SER A 172 -11.95 -5.15 -6.40
N ASN A 173 -12.12 -6.46 -6.60
CA ASN A 173 -12.55 -7.06 -7.86
C ASN A 173 -14.01 -6.74 -8.19
N TYR A 174 -14.86 -6.40 -7.21
CA TYR A 174 -16.28 -6.21 -7.47
C TYR A 174 -16.64 -4.81 -7.94
N ARG A 175 -17.66 -4.74 -8.80
CA ARG A 175 -18.37 -3.53 -9.20
C ARG A 175 -19.87 -3.78 -9.12
N VAL A 176 -20.65 -2.73 -8.90
CA VAL A 176 -22.12 -2.81 -8.83
C VAL A 176 -22.68 -2.07 -10.03
N SER A 177 -23.53 -2.74 -10.85
CA SER A 177 -24.03 -2.19 -12.12
C SER A 177 -24.78 -0.87 -11.94
N SER A 178 -25.55 -0.75 -10.86
CA SER A 178 -26.30 0.47 -10.51
C SER A 178 -25.39 1.62 -10.02
N LEU A 179 -24.13 1.34 -9.66
CA LEU A 179 -23.15 2.30 -9.13
C LEU A 179 -21.77 2.13 -9.80
N PRO A 180 -21.61 2.43 -11.10
CA PRO A 180 -20.38 2.12 -11.85
C PRO A 180 -19.14 2.89 -11.37
N VAL A 181 -19.33 4.04 -10.71
CA VAL A 181 -18.23 4.85 -10.13
C VAL A 181 -17.89 4.40 -8.70
N PHE A 182 -18.69 3.53 -8.08
CA PHE A 182 -18.44 3.04 -6.74
C PHE A 182 -17.38 1.95 -6.76
N GLU A 183 -16.31 2.17 -6.00
CA GLU A 183 -15.30 1.17 -5.72
C GLU A 183 -15.41 0.75 -4.25
N PRO A 184 -15.68 -0.55 -3.97
CA PRO A 184 -15.92 -1.02 -2.60
C PRO A 184 -14.77 -0.74 -1.63
N LEU A 185 -13.52 -0.80 -2.10
CA LEU A 185 -12.30 -0.57 -1.31
C LEU A 185 -11.65 0.80 -1.58
N SER A 186 -12.49 1.83 -1.70
CA SER A 186 -12.04 3.19 -1.93
C SER A 186 -12.84 4.21 -1.11
N ALA A 187 -12.16 4.84 -0.16
CA ALA A 187 -12.71 5.98 0.58
C ALA A 187 -13.13 7.14 -0.33
N LYS A 188 -12.50 7.28 -1.52
CA LYS A 188 -12.78 8.33 -2.51
C LYS A 188 -14.17 8.19 -3.13
N THR A 189 -14.75 6.99 -3.08
CA THR A 189 -16.06 6.66 -3.66
C THR A 189 -17.04 6.19 -2.59
N ALA A 190 -16.84 6.60 -1.33
CA ALA A 190 -17.68 6.21 -0.19
C ALA A 190 -17.63 4.71 0.21
N GLY A 191 -16.62 3.96 -0.26
CA GLY A 191 -16.35 2.59 0.15
C GLY A 191 -15.46 2.49 1.40
N LEU A 192 -15.01 1.28 1.70
CA LEU A 192 -14.09 1.00 2.81
C LEU A 192 -12.69 1.56 2.54
N ALA A 193 -12.13 2.23 3.54
CA ALA A 193 -10.70 2.51 3.57
C ALA A 193 -9.92 1.23 3.94
N SER A 194 -8.64 1.16 3.53
CA SER A 194 -7.77 0.01 3.85
C SER A 194 -7.64 -0.24 5.36
N TYR A 195 -7.52 0.82 6.17
CA TYR A 195 -7.44 0.68 7.62
C TYR A 195 -8.76 0.24 8.25
N SER A 196 -9.91 0.68 7.70
CA SER A 196 -11.22 0.19 8.15
C SER A 196 -11.35 -1.33 7.95
N LEU A 197 -10.84 -1.87 6.83
CA LEU A 197 -10.83 -3.32 6.60
C LEU A 197 -9.92 -4.05 7.62
N ILE A 198 -8.75 -3.49 7.95
CA ILE A 198 -7.86 -4.06 8.99
C ILE A 198 -8.59 -4.13 10.33
N CYS A 199 -9.23 -3.03 10.75
CA CYS A 199 -10.03 -2.97 11.97
C CYS A 199 -11.14 -4.03 11.98
N MET A 200 -11.86 -4.21 10.88
CA MET A 200 -12.88 -5.25 10.77
C MET A 200 -12.28 -6.66 10.90
N ILE A 201 -11.14 -6.94 10.27
CA ILE A 201 -10.51 -8.26 10.40
C ILE A 201 -10.08 -8.51 11.85
N VAL A 202 -9.47 -7.53 12.51
CA VAL A 202 -9.06 -7.66 13.92
C VAL A 202 -10.28 -7.88 14.82
N ASN A 203 -11.35 -7.11 14.65
CA ASN A 203 -12.59 -7.29 15.40
C ASN A 203 -13.20 -8.69 15.20
N TYR A 204 -13.22 -9.19 13.96
CA TYR A 204 -13.67 -10.55 13.67
C TYR A 204 -12.81 -11.61 14.36
N LEU A 205 -11.47 -11.47 14.29
CA LEU A 205 -10.53 -12.37 14.96
C LEU A 205 -10.67 -12.34 16.49
N GLN A 206 -11.05 -11.19 17.05
CA GLN A 206 -11.25 -10.98 18.48
C GLN A 206 -12.51 -11.64 19.03
N LEU A 207 -13.64 -11.55 18.30
CA LEU A 207 -14.96 -11.85 18.87
C LEU A 207 -15.69 -13.02 18.20
N GLU A 208 -15.41 -13.29 16.93
CA GLU A 208 -16.24 -14.20 16.12
C GLU A 208 -15.54 -15.51 15.78
N VAL A 209 -14.21 -15.58 15.95
CA VAL A 209 -13.46 -16.81 15.70
C VAL A 209 -13.69 -17.79 16.85
N ASN A 210 -14.28 -18.93 16.52
CA ASN A 210 -14.51 -20.01 17.47
C ASN A 210 -13.17 -20.59 17.96
N ASP A 211 -13.03 -20.81 19.27
CA ASP A 211 -11.83 -21.40 19.90
C ASP A 211 -11.43 -22.77 19.32
N LYS A 212 -12.36 -23.47 18.66
CA LYS A 212 -12.08 -24.74 17.97
C LYS A 212 -11.29 -24.57 16.68
N VAL A 213 -11.27 -23.38 16.07
CA VAL A 213 -10.56 -23.09 14.81
C VAL A 213 -9.10 -22.79 15.13
N LYS A 214 -8.23 -23.78 14.97
CA LYS A 214 -6.82 -23.66 15.36
C LYS A 214 -5.92 -23.32 14.18
N PRO A 215 -4.86 -22.52 14.37
CA PRO A 215 -3.87 -22.26 13.33
C PRO A 215 -3.22 -23.51 12.71
N THR A 216 -3.23 -24.63 13.43
CA THR A 216 -2.74 -25.92 12.96
C THR A 216 -3.68 -26.63 11.99
N ASP A 217 -4.95 -26.21 11.91
CA ASP A 217 -5.94 -26.86 11.07
C ASP A 217 -5.65 -26.57 9.59
N PRO A 218 -5.63 -27.58 8.70
CA PRO A 218 -5.39 -27.35 7.29
C PRO A 218 -6.40 -26.39 6.64
N SER A 219 -7.61 -26.28 7.22
CA SER A 219 -8.70 -25.43 6.77
C SER A 219 -8.75 -24.05 7.44
N TYR A 220 -7.74 -23.68 8.25
CA TYR A 220 -7.75 -22.50 9.11
C TYR A 220 -8.10 -21.21 8.35
N TYR A 221 -7.27 -20.81 7.37
CA TYR A 221 -7.49 -19.57 6.63
C TYR A 221 -8.78 -19.57 5.80
N GLY A 222 -9.16 -20.71 5.23
CA GLY A 222 -10.40 -20.86 4.47
C GLY A 222 -11.63 -20.69 5.34
N THR A 223 -11.61 -21.26 6.55
CA THR A 223 -12.66 -21.10 7.57
C THR A 223 -12.80 -19.64 7.98
N LEU A 224 -11.68 -18.98 8.30
CA LEU A 224 -11.67 -17.58 8.69
C LEU A 224 -12.18 -16.64 7.58
N LEU A 225 -11.77 -16.88 6.33
CA LEU A 225 -12.21 -16.07 5.19
C LEU A 225 -13.73 -16.18 4.96
N ILE A 226 -14.26 -17.40 5.00
CA ILE A 226 -15.71 -17.64 4.84
C ILE A 226 -16.48 -17.01 5.99
N GLY A 227 -16.02 -17.22 7.24
CA GLY A 227 -16.68 -16.68 8.42
C GLY A 227 -16.64 -15.15 8.46
N PHE A 228 -15.56 -14.51 8.01
CA PHE A 228 -15.50 -13.05 7.86
C PHE A 228 -16.58 -12.53 6.91
N PHE A 229 -16.71 -13.13 5.73
CA PHE A 229 -17.74 -12.71 4.77
C PHE A 229 -19.16 -12.98 5.29
N ASP A 230 -19.37 -14.15 5.90
CA ASP A 230 -20.66 -14.54 6.48
C ASP A 230 -21.11 -13.55 7.55
N PHE A 231 -20.22 -13.23 8.50
CA PHE A 231 -20.48 -12.28 9.57
C PHE A 231 -20.73 -10.86 9.05
N TYR A 232 -19.79 -10.29 8.28
CA TYR A 232 -19.91 -8.89 7.89
C TYR A 232 -20.97 -8.63 6.82
N SER A 233 -21.36 -9.64 6.03
CA SER A 233 -22.50 -9.51 5.11
C SER A 233 -23.82 -9.21 5.83
N GLN A 234 -23.91 -9.52 7.13
CA GLN A 234 -25.11 -9.36 7.96
C GLN A 234 -24.90 -8.46 9.19
N PHE A 235 -23.71 -7.87 9.35
CA PHE A 235 -23.39 -7.04 10.53
C PHE A 235 -24.37 -5.85 10.68
N PRO A 236 -24.99 -5.66 11.86
CA PRO A 236 -26.02 -4.65 12.06
C PRO A 236 -25.41 -3.26 12.34
N SER A 237 -24.84 -2.64 11.31
CA SER A 237 -24.07 -1.39 11.45
C SER A 237 -24.90 -0.15 11.84
N THR A 238 -26.23 -0.23 11.75
CA THR A 238 -27.16 0.85 12.15
C THR A 238 -27.40 0.92 13.65
N THR A 239 -27.13 -0.18 14.37
CA THR A 239 -27.36 -0.31 15.82
C THR A 239 -26.10 -0.60 16.62
N LYS A 240 -25.05 -1.13 15.99
CA LYS A 240 -23.78 -1.48 16.64
C LYS A 240 -22.61 -0.65 16.10
N ALA A 241 -21.73 -0.22 17.01
CA ALA A 241 -20.38 0.25 16.71
C ALA A 241 -19.35 -0.82 17.07
N ILE A 242 -18.22 -0.83 16.37
CA ILE A 242 -17.07 -1.69 16.67
C ILE A 242 -16.10 -0.93 17.57
N SER A 243 -15.73 -1.54 18.71
CA SER A 243 -14.57 -1.16 19.51
C SER A 243 -13.50 -2.23 19.39
N LEU A 244 -12.23 -1.82 19.36
CA LEU A 244 -11.05 -2.69 19.24
C LEU A 244 -10.23 -2.75 20.52
N THR A 245 -10.60 -1.96 21.54
CA THR A 245 -9.93 -1.90 22.83
C THR A 245 -10.32 -3.10 23.70
N GLY A 246 -9.41 -3.58 24.56
CA GLY A 246 -9.73 -4.58 25.58
C GLY A 246 -10.15 -5.95 25.04
N GLY A 247 -9.64 -6.36 23.88
CA GLY A 247 -10.04 -7.62 23.24
C GLY A 247 -11.26 -7.50 22.33
N GLY A 248 -11.75 -6.28 22.09
CA GLY A 248 -12.84 -6.00 21.16
C GLY A 248 -14.21 -5.98 21.85
N ALA A 249 -15.13 -5.17 21.32
CA ALA A 249 -16.52 -5.15 21.78
C ALA A 249 -17.46 -4.61 20.70
N TYR A 250 -18.75 -4.94 20.81
CA TYR A 250 -19.81 -4.26 20.07
C TYR A 250 -20.56 -3.32 21.00
N LEU A 251 -20.49 -2.03 20.72
CA LEU A 251 -21.15 -1.00 21.53
C LEU A 251 -22.52 -0.67 20.95
N SER A 252 -23.51 -0.55 21.83
CA SER A 252 -24.81 0.02 21.47
C SER A 252 -24.72 1.55 21.35
N LYS A 253 -25.82 2.20 20.92
CA LYS A 253 -25.86 3.66 20.75
C LYS A 253 -25.56 4.46 22.02
N GLY A 254 -26.00 3.97 23.19
CA GLY A 254 -25.79 4.67 24.46
C GLY A 254 -24.37 4.55 25.01
N GLU A 255 -23.63 3.51 24.59
CA GLU A 255 -22.29 3.19 25.11
C GLU A 255 -21.18 3.67 24.17
N CYS A 256 -21.52 3.99 22.92
CA CYS A 256 -20.54 4.41 21.94
C CYS A 256 -20.05 5.83 22.23
N PRO A 257 -18.72 6.05 22.39
CA PRO A 257 -18.15 7.37 22.64
C PRO A 257 -18.28 8.31 21.43
N ILE A 258 -18.66 7.76 20.27
CA ILE A 258 -18.90 8.50 19.03
C ILE A 258 -20.41 8.49 18.78
N PRO A 259 -21.04 9.66 18.54
CA PRO A 259 -22.44 9.70 18.16
C PRO A 259 -22.71 8.84 16.91
N LEU A 260 -23.52 7.78 17.07
CA LEU A 260 -23.90 6.90 15.97
C LEU A 260 -24.95 7.57 15.08
N GLU A 261 -24.63 7.77 13.81
CA GLU A 261 -25.64 8.08 12.80
C GLU A 261 -26.51 6.83 12.58
N THR A 262 -27.82 6.96 12.79
CA THR A 262 -28.78 5.85 12.61
C THR A 262 -29.10 5.53 11.15
N LYS A 263 -28.42 6.21 10.22
CA LYS A 263 -28.66 6.10 8.78
C LYS A 263 -28.06 4.81 8.22
N THR A 264 -28.81 4.20 7.31
CA THR A 264 -28.36 3.07 6.50
C THR A 264 -27.06 3.39 5.73
N GLY A 265 -26.23 2.38 5.51
CA GLY A 265 -24.96 2.53 4.80
C GLY A 265 -23.81 3.14 5.59
N LYS A 266 -23.96 3.44 6.88
CA LYS A 266 -22.86 3.89 7.75
C LYS A 266 -22.25 2.72 8.52
N LEU A 267 -20.92 2.75 8.65
CA LEU A 267 -20.16 1.88 9.54
C LEU A 267 -19.46 2.74 10.60
N THR A 268 -19.51 2.29 11.86
CA THR A 268 -18.84 2.96 12.97
C THR A 268 -17.80 2.03 13.58
N ILE A 269 -16.55 2.45 13.53
CA ILE A 269 -15.42 1.80 14.19
C ILE A 269 -14.75 2.88 15.03
N VAL A 270 -14.75 2.71 16.34
CA VAL A 270 -14.06 3.60 17.28
C VAL A 270 -12.56 3.48 17.04
N ASP A 271 -11.90 4.60 16.73
CA ASP A 271 -10.45 4.64 16.56
C ASP A 271 -9.78 4.39 17.92
N PRO A 272 -8.95 3.33 18.05
CA PRO A 272 -8.31 2.99 19.31
C PRO A 272 -7.18 3.95 19.69
N ASP A 273 -6.68 4.75 18.73
CA ASP A 273 -5.53 5.63 18.90
C ASP A 273 -5.92 7.12 18.90
N VAL A 274 -7.14 7.45 18.46
CA VAL A 274 -7.63 8.83 18.38
C VAL A 274 -9.04 8.95 18.95
N GLU A 275 -9.14 9.59 20.11
CA GLU A 275 -10.42 9.77 20.81
C GLU A 275 -11.48 10.47 19.93
N GLY A 276 -12.72 9.99 20.02
CA GLY A 276 -13.87 10.57 19.32
C GLY A 276 -13.87 10.42 17.79
N VAL A 277 -12.94 9.65 17.21
CA VAL A 277 -12.82 9.51 15.75
C VAL A 277 -13.40 8.18 15.27
N ASN A 278 -14.29 8.25 14.27
CA ASN A 278 -14.72 7.08 13.51
C ASN A 278 -13.70 6.79 12.40
N VAL A 279 -13.08 5.61 12.46
CA VAL A 279 -12.15 5.11 11.42
C VAL A 279 -12.87 4.94 10.07
N ALA A 280 -14.12 4.48 10.11
CA ALA A 280 -14.96 4.21 8.94
C ALA A 280 -15.80 5.42 8.48
N ARG A 281 -15.47 6.65 8.90
CA ARG A 281 -16.21 7.88 8.54
C ARG A 281 -16.40 8.11 7.03
N SER A 282 -15.51 7.59 6.19
CA SER A 282 -15.62 7.68 4.73
C SER A 282 -16.52 6.60 4.13
N THR A 283 -16.84 5.55 4.88
CA THR A 283 -17.68 4.44 4.47
C THR A 283 -19.15 4.83 4.60
N LEU A 284 -19.68 5.40 3.52
CA LEU A 284 -21.03 5.94 3.42
C LEU A 284 -22.00 5.00 2.71
N ARG A 285 -21.50 3.86 2.20
CA ARG A 285 -22.27 2.84 1.47
C ARG A 285 -21.97 1.43 1.99
N PHE A 286 -21.92 1.25 3.30
CA PHE A 286 -21.59 -0.03 3.91
C PHE A 286 -22.54 -1.16 3.47
N GLU A 287 -23.83 -0.92 3.32
CA GLU A 287 -24.78 -1.93 2.80
C GLU A 287 -24.42 -2.42 1.39
N THR A 288 -23.90 -1.53 0.54
CA THR A 288 -23.39 -1.93 -0.78
C THR A 288 -22.12 -2.78 -0.64
N VAL A 289 -21.29 -2.51 0.37
CA VAL A 289 -20.15 -3.36 0.69
C VAL A 289 -20.61 -4.72 1.25
N GLN A 290 -21.66 -4.76 2.07
CA GLN A 290 -22.27 -6.01 2.57
C GLN A 290 -22.84 -6.85 1.43
N LEU A 291 -23.47 -6.24 0.43
CA LEU A 291 -23.88 -6.92 -0.80
C LEU A 291 -22.69 -7.57 -1.51
N VAL A 292 -21.55 -6.88 -1.59
CA VAL A 292 -20.32 -7.44 -2.16
C VAL A 292 -19.81 -8.61 -1.33
N PHE A 293 -19.85 -8.52 0.00
CA PHE A 293 -19.48 -9.62 0.90
C PHE A 293 -20.37 -10.85 0.70
N GLY A 294 -21.69 -10.66 0.67
CA GLY A 294 -22.65 -11.74 0.40
C GLY A 294 -22.39 -12.39 -0.96
N LYS A 295 -22.12 -11.59 -2.00
CA LYS A 295 -21.80 -12.13 -3.33
C LYS A 295 -20.49 -12.92 -3.37
N ALA A 296 -19.45 -12.45 -2.66
CA ALA A 296 -18.19 -13.16 -2.54
C ALA A 296 -18.37 -14.50 -1.81
N LEU A 297 -19.13 -14.49 -0.71
CA LEU A 297 -19.49 -15.68 0.05
C LEU A 297 -20.23 -16.71 -0.80
N ASP A 298 -21.26 -16.28 -1.55
CA ASP A 298 -22.01 -17.15 -2.46
C ASP A 298 -21.10 -17.77 -3.52
N SER A 299 -20.18 -16.97 -4.07
CA SER A 299 -19.23 -17.42 -5.09
C SER A 299 -18.28 -18.49 -4.53
N LEU A 300 -17.75 -18.27 -3.32
CA LEU A 300 -16.94 -19.25 -2.61
C LEU A 300 -17.72 -20.53 -2.31
N ARG A 301 -18.93 -20.42 -1.72
CA ARG A 301 -19.76 -21.58 -1.37
C ARG A 301 -20.10 -22.42 -2.61
N LYS A 302 -20.52 -21.77 -3.72
CA LYS A 302 -20.79 -22.44 -4.99
C LYS A 302 -19.54 -23.12 -5.55
N ARG A 303 -18.38 -22.44 -5.52
CA ARG A 303 -17.11 -23.01 -6.00
C ARG A 303 -16.68 -24.19 -5.14
N ILE A 304 -16.79 -24.11 -3.82
CA ILE A 304 -16.49 -25.22 -2.91
C ILE A 304 -17.45 -26.40 -3.15
N ALA A 305 -18.73 -26.17 -3.40
CA ALA A 305 -19.68 -27.25 -3.65
C ALA A 305 -19.43 -27.97 -5.00
N SER A 306 -19.04 -27.22 -6.03
CA SER A 306 -18.95 -27.72 -7.41
C SER A 306 -17.52 -28.04 -7.90
N SER A 307 -16.48 -27.54 -7.23
CA SER A 307 -15.10 -27.62 -7.73
C SER A 307 -14.63 -29.08 -7.87
N SER A 308 -14.07 -29.35 -9.04
CA SER A 308 -13.41 -30.59 -9.40
C SER A 308 -11.92 -30.58 -8.98
N LYS A 309 -11.23 -31.69 -9.23
CA LYS A 309 -9.77 -31.75 -9.03
C LYS A 309 -9.09 -30.81 -10.03
N ASN A 310 -8.03 -30.12 -9.62
CA ASN A 310 -7.25 -29.19 -10.45
C ASN A 310 -7.86 -27.79 -10.68
N GLU A 311 -8.89 -27.40 -9.94
CA GLU A 311 -9.53 -26.08 -10.04
C GLU A 311 -9.26 -25.23 -8.79
N SER A 312 -8.92 -23.95 -9.01
CA SER A 312 -8.74 -23.00 -7.91
C SER A 312 -10.08 -22.60 -7.31
N ILE A 313 -10.13 -22.53 -5.98
CA ILE A 313 -11.31 -22.03 -5.27
C ILE A 313 -11.24 -20.51 -5.13
N LEU A 314 -10.08 -19.98 -4.79
CA LEU A 314 -9.87 -18.54 -4.59
C LEU A 314 -10.13 -17.75 -5.88
N SER A 315 -9.91 -18.34 -7.06
CA SER A 315 -10.18 -17.71 -8.37
C SER A 315 -11.65 -17.32 -8.57
N SER A 316 -12.58 -17.88 -7.79
CA SER A 316 -14.00 -17.48 -7.85
C SER A 316 -14.24 -16.06 -7.36
N ILE A 317 -13.37 -15.53 -6.50
CA ILE A 317 -13.51 -14.19 -5.89
C ILE A 317 -12.30 -13.28 -6.14
N VAL A 318 -11.12 -13.83 -6.44
CA VAL A 318 -9.94 -13.08 -6.86
C VAL A 318 -9.72 -13.33 -8.34
N LYS A 319 -9.89 -12.29 -9.17
CA LYS A 319 -9.67 -12.39 -10.61
C LYS A 319 -8.58 -11.42 -11.04
N VAL A 320 -7.57 -11.95 -11.73
CA VAL A 320 -6.40 -11.18 -12.20
C VAL A 320 -6.16 -11.47 -13.67
N GLU A 321 -5.55 -10.54 -14.41
CA GLU A 321 -5.12 -10.81 -15.79
C GLU A 321 -4.28 -12.11 -15.83
N HIS A 322 -4.56 -12.96 -16.82
CA HIS A 322 -3.91 -14.27 -16.92
C HIS A 322 -2.39 -14.15 -17.08
N HIS A 323 -1.68 -14.85 -16.21
CA HIS A 323 -0.27 -15.20 -16.35
C HIS A 323 -0.19 -16.73 -16.23
N HIS A 324 0.66 -17.42 -17.00
CA HIS A 324 0.72 -18.88 -16.90
C HIS A 324 1.27 -19.30 -15.54
N TYR A 325 0.95 -20.51 -15.09
CA TYR A 325 1.53 -21.07 -13.87
C TYR A 325 3.06 -21.11 -13.99
N ARG A 326 3.76 -20.49 -13.03
CA ARG A 326 5.22 -20.22 -13.01
C ARG A 326 5.70 -19.09 -13.92
N ASP A 327 4.84 -18.44 -14.70
CA ASP A 327 5.21 -17.13 -15.23
C ASP A 327 5.35 -16.20 -14.03
N GLN A 328 6.59 -15.84 -13.72
CA GLN A 328 6.84 -14.74 -12.82
C GLN A 328 6.09 -13.54 -13.39
N ARG A 329 5.33 -12.85 -12.54
CA ARG A 329 4.74 -11.58 -12.92
C ARG A 329 5.85 -10.73 -13.51
N ARG A 330 5.73 -10.40 -14.81
CA ARG A 330 6.77 -9.70 -15.55
C ARG A 330 7.16 -8.45 -14.77
N GLU A 331 8.46 -8.30 -14.50
CA GLU A 331 8.95 -7.17 -13.71
C GLU A 331 8.48 -5.84 -14.31
N GLY A 332 8.02 -4.92 -13.47
CA GLY A 332 7.43 -3.65 -13.92
C GLY A 332 5.97 -3.72 -14.38
N THR A 333 5.36 -4.91 -14.43
CA THR A 333 3.94 -5.06 -14.80
C THR A 333 3.06 -4.84 -13.57
N ARG A 334 2.15 -3.87 -13.68
CA ARG A 334 1.14 -3.61 -12.65
C ARG A 334 0.24 -4.82 -12.50
N PHE A 335 0.01 -5.24 -11.27
CA PHE A 335 -0.96 -6.27 -10.94
C PHE A 335 -2.37 -5.75 -11.27
N LYS A 336 -3.09 -6.44 -12.18
CA LYS A 336 -4.32 -5.91 -12.76
C LYS A 336 -5.59 -6.66 -12.39
N LEU A 337 -6.53 -5.82 -11.99
CA LEU A 337 -7.97 -5.95 -11.81
C LEU A 337 -8.79 -6.65 -12.87
N LEU A 338 -9.26 -7.90 -12.71
CA LEU A 338 -10.44 -8.32 -13.50
C LEU A 338 -11.73 -8.08 -12.71
N GLN A 339 -12.59 -7.23 -13.24
CA GLN A 339 -13.81 -6.84 -12.55
C GLN A 339 -14.88 -7.92 -12.61
N THR A 340 -15.57 -8.14 -11.50
CA THR A 340 -16.80 -8.93 -11.41
C THR A 340 -17.96 -7.99 -11.12
N TRP A 341 -18.93 -7.94 -12.04
CA TRP A 341 -20.09 -7.07 -11.93
C TRP A 341 -21.23 -7.76 -11.20
N ILE A 342 -21.80 -7.07 -10.22
CA ILE A 342 -23.02 -7.46 -9.52
C ILE A 342 -24.17 -6.71 -10.15
N ASP A 343 -25.09 -7.45 -10.78
CA ASP A 343 -26.33 -6.89 -11.24
C ASP A 343 -27.38 -6.89 -10.13
N THR A 344 -27.86 -5.70 -9.78
CA THR A 344 -28.90 -5.49 -8.77
C THR A 344 -30.30 -5.35 -9.37
N GLY A 345 -30.43 -5.32 -10.70
CA GLY A 345 -31.69 -4.98 -11.38
C GLY A 345 -32.12 -3.51 -11.24
N ALA A 346 -31.52 -2.76 -10.31
CA ALA A 346 -31.75 -1.33 -10.13
C ALA A 346 -31.15 -0.48 -11.27
N PRO A 347 -31.79 0.65 -11.63
CA PRO A 347 -31.27 1.55 -12.66
C PRO A 347 -29.93 2.17 -12.26
N THR A 348 -29.10 2.49 -13.26
CA THR A 348 -27.81 3.16 -13.04
C THR A 348 -28.00 4.56 -12.48
N VAL A 349 -27.42 4.82 -11.30
CA VAL A 349 -27.44 6.14 -10.68
C VAL A 349 -26.48 7.07 -11.43
N LYS A 350 -27.02 8.03 -12.19
CA LYS A 350 -26.26 9.12 -12.79
C LYS A 350 -25.86 10.12 -11.70
N ASN A 351 -24.62 10.04 -11.22
CA ASN A 351 -24.10 10.91 -10.15
C ASN A 351 -23.85 12.35 -10.65
N ASN A 352 -24.88 13.19 -10.71
CA ASN A 352 -24.73 14.64 -10.94
C ASN A 352 -24.27 15.39 -9.66
N GLU A 353 -24.52 14.87 -8.46
CA GLU A 353 -24.23 15.56 -7.20
C GLU A 353 -22.84 15.32 -6.63
N LEU A 354 -22.27 14.12 -6.81
CA LEU A 354 -20.88 13.81 -6.40
C LEU A 354 -19.85 14.58 -7.23
N GLN A 355 -20.21 15.02 -8.45
CA GLN A 355 -19.40 15.93 -9.25
C GLN A 355 -19.47 17.39 -8.77
N ARG A 356 -20.59 17.83 -8.19
CA ARG A 356 -20.72 19.20 -7.65
C ARG A 356 -19.83 19.43 -6.42
N ARG A 357 -19.69 18.45 -5.52
CA ARG A 357 -18.72 18.50 -4.41
C ARG A 357 -17.24 18.40 -4.86
N ARG A 358 -16.98 17.99 -6.12
CA ARG A 358 -15.62 17.92 -6.69
C ARG A 358 -15.12 19.25 -7.26
N ARG A 359 -15.93 20.31 -7.34
CA ARG A 359 -15.47 21.66 -7.76
C ARG A 359 -14.79 22.45 -6.62
N GLY A 360 -14.07 21.78 -5.72
CA GLY A 360 -12.98 22.46 -5.02
C GLY A 360 -11.87 22.69 -6.04
N ILE A 361 -11.47 23.94 -6.25
CA ILE A 361 -10.49 24.38 -7.25
C ILE A 361 -9.30 23.40 -7.31
N VAL A 362 -9.24 22.60 -8.38
CA VAL A 362 -8.12 21.71 -8.66
C VAL A 362 -7.12 22.55 -9.45
N HIS A 363 -6.00 22.94 -8.84
CA HIS A 363 -4.90 23.57 -9.57
C HIS A 363 -4.22 22.54 -10.51
N ARG A 364 -4.83 22.31 -11.67
CA ARG A 364 -4.11 21.89 -12.87
C ARG A 364 -3.38 23.14 -13.39
N ALA A 365 -2.07 23.03 -13.58
CA ALA A 365 -1.31 24.12 -14.18
C ALA A 365 -1.54 24.09 -15.69
N GLY A 366 -1.79 25.25 -16.29
CA GLY A 366 -1.80 25.41 -17.75
C GLY A 366 -2.71 26.52 -18.26
N GLU A 367 -2.40 27.77 -17.94
CA GLU A 367 -2.16 28.78 -18.99
C GLU A 367 -0.69 29.20 -18.83
N ASP A 368 -0.03 29.46 -19.96
CA ASP A 368 1.42 29.65 -20.15
C ASP A 368 2.27 28.37 -20.28
N ARG A 369 2.38 27.91 -21.54
CA ARG A 369 3.42 26.99 -22.02
C ARG A 369 4.72 27.75 -22.25
N PRO A 370 5.87 27.29 -21.72
CA PRO A 370 7.16 27.51 -22.36
C PRO A 370 7.48 26.31 -23.25
N THR A 371 7.71 26.58 -24.53
CA THR A 371 8.29 25.64 -25.49
C THR A 371 9.74 25.35 -25.09
N PHE A 372 10.05 24.09 -24.75
CA PHE A 372 11.43 23.63 -24.64
C PHE A 372 11.70 22.56 -25.70
N ALA A 373 12.65 22.87 -26.57
CA ALA A 373 13.15 22.03 -27.64
C ALA A 373 13.76 20.74 -27.08
N ASP A 374 13.46 19.63 -27.75
CA ASP A 374 14.05 18.32 -27.50
C ASP A 374 15.56 18.36 -27.76
N SER A 375 16.35 18.28 -26.69
CA SER A 375 17.73 17.80 -26.79
C SER A 375 17.81 16.41 -26.14
N LYS A 376 18.02 15.40 -27.00
CA LYS A 376 18.38 14.04 -26.59
C LYS A 376 19.77 14.08 -25.96
N ARG A 377 19.84 14.17 -24.63
CA ARG A 377 21.02 13.77 -23.86
C ARG A 377 20.63 12.63 -22.92
N SER A 378 21.29 11.49 -23.12
CA SER A 378 21.14 10.27 -22.34
C SER A 378 21.78 10.42 -20.97
N ASP A 379 21.08 11.02 -20.01
CA ASP A 379 21.46 10.92 -18.61
C ASP A 379 20.83 9.67 -17.99
N ARG A 380 21.66 8.61 -17.89
CA ARG A 380 21.34 7.42 -17.10
C ARG A 380 21.10 7.86 -15.66
N ARG A 381 19.90 7.56 -15.12
CA ARG A 381 19.63 7.64 -13.68
C ARG A 381 20.70 6.84 -12.94
N LEU A 382 21.34 7.45 -11.95
CA LEU A 382 22.28 6.79 -11.04
C LEU A 382 21.51 5.76 -10.21
N ASN A 383 21.56 4.49 -10.62
CA ASN A 383 21.12 3.36 -9.82
C ASN A 383 22.22 3.05 -8.78
N PRO A 384 21.98 3.24 -7.47
CA PRO A 384 22.99 3.01 -6.43
C PRO A 384 23.38 1.53 -6.26
N TYR A 385 22.71 0.61 -6.96
CA TYR A 385 22.96 -0.83 -6.94
C TYR A 385 23.74 -1.34 -8.17
N ASN A 386 23.93 -0.53 -9.22
CA ASN A 386 24.70 -0.92 -10.40
C ASN A 386 26.10 -0.28 -10.40
N ARG A 387 27.13 -1.11 -10.17
CA ARG A 387 28.51 -0.83 -10.60
C ARG A 387 28.97 -2.04 -11.42
N SER A 388 28.82 -1.98 -12.74
CA SER A 388 29.63 -2.81 -13.62
C SER A 388 31.06 -2.29 -13.56
N GLU A 389 31.99 -3.16 -13.16
CA GLU A 389 33.43 -2.94 -13.28
C GLU A 389 33.73 -2.51 -14.72
N SER A 390 34.17 -1.28 -14.90
CA SER A 390 34.74 -0.81 -16.17
C SER A 390 36.20 -0.48 -15.92
N GLN A 391 37.00 -1.03 -16.82
CA GLN A 391 38.45 -1.17 -16.74
C GLN A 391 39.18 0.16 -16.65
N SER A 392 40.35 0.06 -16.02
CA SER A 392 41.41 1.05 -15.91
C SER A 392 41.67 1.83 -17.21
N SER A 393 41.60 3.16 -17.14
CA SER A 393 42.34 4.04 -18.02
C SER A 393 43.22 4.97 -17.19
N THR A 394 44.52 4.74 -17.31
CA THR A 394 45.61 5.54 -16.75
C THR A 394 45.58 6.94 -17.36
N SER A 395 45.35 7.96 -16.52
CA SER A 395 45.77 9.32 -16.84
C SER A 395 46.49 9.92 -15.63
N HIS A 396 47.77 10.22 -15.81
CA HIS A 396 48.57 10.96 -14.85
C HIS A 396 48.01 12.37 -14.69
N ARG A 397 47.55 12.70 -13.48
CA ARG A 397 47.29 14.08 -13.07
C ARG A 397 47.87 14.33 -11.68
N ASN A 398 48.67 15.39 -11.63
CA ASN A 398 49.47 15.87 -10.50
C ASN A 398 48.71 15.88 -9.16
N LYS A 399 49.37 15.36 -8.13
CA LYS A 399 48.92 15.43 -6.72
C LYS A 399 49.12 16.85 -6.20
N SER A 400 48.03 17.48 -5.75
CA SER A 400 48.07 18.62 -4.82
C SER A 400 47.84 18.10 -3.38
N PRO A 401 48.50 18.63 -2.32
CA PRO A 401 48.62 17.95 -1.04
C PRO A 401 47.51 18.24 -0.01
N TYR A 402 46.35 18.77 -0.41
CA TYR A 402 45.24 18.99 0.52
C TYR A 402 43.91 18.62 -0.14
N ASN A 403 43.46 17.39 0.09
CA ASN A 403 42.08 17.00 -0.17
C ASN A 403 41.63 16.02 0.92
N ASN A 404 41.01 16.56 1.97
CA ASN A 404 40.19 15.79 2.92
C ASN A 404 38.93 15.30 2.21
N LYS A 405 39.08 14.34 1.29
CA LYS A 405 37.94 13.55 0.81
C LYS A 405 37.60 12.54 1.91
N PRO A 406 36.35 12.49 2.41
CA PRO A 406 35.96 11.49 3.39
C PRO A 406 36.28 10.09 2.86
N CYS A 407 36.78 9.22 3.74
CA CYS A 407 37.02 7.82 3.41
C CYS A 407 35.72 7.20 2.84
N GLU A 408 35.83 6.35 1.81
CA GLU A 408 34.65 5.74 1.16
C GLU A 408 33.78 4.98 2.19
N GLN A 409 34.40 4.44 3.24
CA GLN A 409 33.73 3.85 4.39
C GLN A 409 32.88 4.87 5.16
N ASP A 410 33.40 6.07 5.44
CA ASP A 410 32.67 7.11 6.18
C ASP A 410 31.43 7.57 5.43
N LEU A 411 31.49 7.61 4.10
CA LEU A 411 30.34 7.91 3.25
C LEU A 411 29.27 6.81 3.37
N TYR A 412 29.65 5.53 3.26
CA TYR A 412 28.70 4.42 3.41
C TYR A 412 28.13 4.32 4.82
N THR A 413 28.92 4.59 5.86
CA THR A 413 28.44 4.62 7.25
C THR A 413 27.49 5.79 7.49
N ARG A 414 27.76 6.98 6.93
CA ARG A 414 26.83 8.12 7.00
C ARG A 414 25.51 7.82 6.31
N GLU A 415 25.55 7.25 5.11
CA GLU A 415 24.34 6.85 4.38
C GLU A 415 23.59 5.72 5.10
N TYR A 416 24.27 4.75 5.71
CA TYR A 416 23.64 3.75 6.59
C TYR A 416 22.88 4.40 7.75
N GLN A 417 23.55 5.26 8.53
CA GLN A 417 22.92 5.93 9.68
C GLN A 417 21.75 6.81 9.25
N ARG A 418 21.88 7.50 8.11
CA ARG A 418 20.82 8.31 7.51
C ARG A 418 19.61 7.47 7.11
N HIS A 419 19.82 6.37 6.39
CA HIS A 419 18.74 5.49 5.96
C HIS A 419 18.11 4.73 7.13
N LYS A 420 18.90 4.37 8.15
CA LYS A 420 18.43 3.79 9.42
C LYS A 420 17.53 4.78 10.18
N ARG A 421 17.93 6.05 10.29
CA ARG A 421 17.11 7.11 10.89
C ARG A 421 15.79 7.33 10.13
N ASN A 422 15.82 7.20 8.81
CA ASN A 422 14.65 7.39 7.95
C ASN A 422 13.81 6.10 7.76
N ASN A 423 13.99 5.07 8.60
CA ASN A 423 13.29 3.78 8.53
C ASN A 423 13.33 3.07 7.15
N ASN A 424 14.33 3.41 6.31
CA ASN A 424 14.54 2.75 5.03
C ASN A 424 15.38 1.49 5.25
N THR A 425 14.80 0.48 5.89
CA THR A 425 15.50 -0.73 6.37
C THR A 425 16.33 -1.40 5.29
N HIS A 426 15.82 -1.53 4.07
CA HIS A 426 16.54 -2.15 2.96
C HIS A 426 17.74 -1.31 2.47
N LEU A 427 17.59 0.01 2.31
CA LEU A 427 18.71 0.90 1.95
C LEU A 427 19.74 0.99 3.09
N ALA A 428 19.28 0.97 4.34
CA ALA A 428 20.15 0.90 5.49
C ALA A 428 20.98 -0.40 5.43
N GLU A 429 20.35 -1.55 5.20
CA GLU A 429 21.08 -2.82 5.05
C GLU A 429 22.05 -2.81 3.87
N HIS A 430 21.66 -2.27 2.71
CA HIS A 430 22.55 -2.12 1.55
C HIS A 430 23.80 -1.28 1.86
N TYR A 431 23.64 -0.13 2.52
CA TYR A 431 24.77 0.73 2.89
C TYR A 431 25.59 0.15 4.06
N ARG A 432 24.98 -0.63 4.95
CA ARG A 432 25.68 -1.43 5.96
C ARG A 432 26.63 -2.44 5.29
N GLU A 433 26.12 -3.22 4.34
CA GLU A 433 26.93 -4.21 3.60
C GLU A 433 28.06 -3.55 2.80
N LYS A 434 27.83 -2.37 2.19
CA LYS A 434 28.88 -1.61 1.50
C LYS A 434 29.96 -1.09 2.46
N ALA A 435 29.57 -0.60 3.63
CA ALA A 435 30.52 -0.18 4.66
C ALA A 435 31.41 -1.34 5.13
N GLU A 436 30.80 -2.52 5.36
CA GLU A 436 31.52 -3.74 5.75
C GLU A 436 32.49 -4.21 4.66
N LYS A 437 32.06 -4.24 3.38
CA LYS A 437 32.93 -4.60 2.24
C LYS A 437 34.09 -3.62 2.07
N SER A 438 33.85 -2.33 2.27
CA SER A 438 34.90 -1.29 2.24
C SER A 438 35.94 -1.51 3.36
N GLN A 439 35.48 -1.83 4.57
CA GLN A 439 36.35 -2.10 5.71
C GLN A 439 37.21 -3.36 5.49
N GLN A 440 36.65 -4.42 4.90
CA GLN A 440 37.39 -5.64 4.55
C GLN A 440 38.47 -5.39 3.50
N ARG A 441 38.21 -4.54 2.49
CA ARG A 441 39.19 -4.15 1.47
C ARG A 441 40.37 -3.38 2.07
N GLN A 442 40.11 -2.44 2.98
CA GLN A 442 41.17 -1.71 3.69
C GLN A 442 42.02 -2.64 4.55
N ARG A 443 41.42 -3.58 5.29
CA ARG A 443 42.16 -4.55 6.11
C ARG A 443 43.07 -5.46 5.31
N ARG A 444 42.73 -5.78 4.05
CA ARG A 444 43.61 -6.54 3.14
C ARG A 444 44.77 -5.69 2.62
N TYR A 445 44.52 -4.42 2.30
CA TYR A 445 45.54 -3.50 1.81
C TYR A 445 46.63 -3.13 2.84
N TYR A 446 46.35 -3.27 4.14
CA TYR A 446 47.32 -3.05 5.23
C TYR A 446 47.95 -4.33 5.78
N ARG A 447 47.71 -5.48 5.13
CA ARG A 447 48.32 -6.78 5.48
C ARG A 447 49.37 -7.27 4.46
N ASP A 448 49.47 -6.58 3.33
CA ASP A 448 50.58 -6.67 2.36
C ASP A 448 51.46 -5.43 2.53
#